data_AF-A0A354U5Y6-F1
#
_entry.id   AF-A0A354U5Y6-F1
#
_cell.length_a   1.000
_cell.length_b   1.000
_cell.length_c   1.000
_cell.angle_alpha   90.00
_cell.angle_beta   90.00
_cell.angle_gamma   90.00
#
_symmetry.space_group_name_H-M   'P 1'
#
loop_
_entity.id
_entity.type
_entity.pdbx_description
1 polymer ?
#
loop_
_entity_poly.entity_id
_entity_poly.type
_entity_poly.pdbx_seq_one_letter_code
_entity_poly.pdbx_strand_id
1 'polypeptide(L)'
;MCGIAGIFRKDYQPVDLQTLEAMADAMLLRGPDGTGFHVDGPFGLAHRRLSILDLAGGAQPIANEDNTVFTVVNGEFYNYPELRKSLERKGHRFRTNSDSECAVHLYEEYGTAFPEHLTGMFALAVYDARKKSLFLVRDRAGEKPLFLLNTKELFAFASDLNALKRIPGVDWQLNYDALADYLMFMYTPGRATVYRNVTRLEPGKSLLISANATAFQSYWTLNPETRAEVGFGTAAQRVREMVTESVRSSLLADVPLGVFLSGGLDSTIIAAAASQVESPEPLRCFSIGFNDPAYDESRQAERNAEYLRKR
;
A
#
# COMPACT_ATOMS: atom_id res chain seq x y z
N MET A 1 -1.62 7.20 -6.14
CA MET A 1 -1.75 6.02 -5.26
C MET A 1 -3.07 6.11 -4.55
N CYS A 2 -3.84 5.05 -4.35
CA CYS A 2 -5.10 5.14 -3.61
C CYS A 2 -4.95 5.70 -2.17
N GLY A 3 -6.08 6.03 -1.56
CA GLY A 3 -6.21 6.34 -0.15
C GLY A 3 -7.23 5.42 0.51
N ILE A 4 -6.89 4.83 1.65
CA ILE A 4 -7.83 4.06 2.47
C ILE A 4 -8.07 4.73 3.81
N ALA A 5 -9.27 4.61 4.33
CA ALA A 5 -9.64 5.07 5.67
C ALA A 5 -10.74 4.17 6.26
N GLY A 6 -10.87 4.22 7.58
CA GLY A 6 -11.98 3.57 8.26
C GLY A 6 -12.07 3.90 9.74
N ILE A 7 -13.24 3.63 10.31
CA ILE A 7 -13.59 3.91 11.69
C ILE A 7 -14.24 2.66 12.29
N PHE A 8 -13.87 2.35 13.54
CA PHE A 8 -14.62 1.48 14.43
C PHE A 8 -14.99 2.27 15.70
N ARG A 9 -16.29 2.47 15.92
CA ARG A 9 -16.82 3.09 17.13
C ARG A 9 -16.95 2.08 18.27
N LYS A 10 -16.26 2.33 19.39
CA LYS A 10 -16.19 1.40 20.52
C LYS A 10 -17.44 1.41 21.40
N ASP A 11 -18.22 2.48 21.32
CA ASP A 11 -19.55 2.59 21.93
C ASP A 11 -20.65 1.88 21.11
N TYR A 12 -20.28 1.22 20.02
CA TYR A 12 -21.18 0.49 19.11
C TYR A 12 -22.26 1.36 18.46
N GLN A 13 -22.16 2.68 18.56
CA GLN A 13 -23.03 3.59 17.83
C GLN A 13 -22.67 3.60 16.34
N PRO A 14 -23.62 3.93 15.45
CA PRO A 14 -23.34 4.04 14.03
C PRO A 14 -22.21 5.01 13.71
N VAL A 15 -21.34 4.63 12.75
CA VAL A 15 -20.39 5.56 12.13
C VAL A 15 -21.17 6.56 11.31
N ASP A 16 -20.83 7.83 11.47
CA ASP A 16 -21.37 8.90 10.65
C ASP A 16 -20.70 8.89 9.26
N LEU A 17 -21.51 8.73 8.21
CA LEU A 17 -21.05 8.71 6.83
C LEU A 17 -20.37 10.02 6.43
N GLN A 18 -20.84 11.17 6.93
CA GLN A 18 -20.25 12.48 6.60
C GLN A 18 -18.80 12.57 7.10
N THR A 19 -18.52 11.98 8.26
CA THR A 19 -17.15 11.89 8.77
C THR A 19 -16.26 11.04 7.84
N LEU A 20 -16.75 9.88 7.36
CA LEU A 20 -16.00 9.05 6.40
C LEU A 20 -15.79 9.76 5.05
N GLU A 21 -16.79 10.46 4.55
CA GLU A 21 -16.70 11.27 3.33
C GLU A 21 -15.62 12.36 3.48
N ALA A 22 -15.62 13.09 4.60
CA ALA A 22 -14.60 14.09 4.88
C ALA A 22 -13.20 13.48 4.95
N MET A 23 -13.05 12.30 5.57
CA MET A 23 -11.77 11.56 5.59
C MET A 23 -11.31 11.20 4.18
N ALA A 24 -12.21 10.72 3.32
CA ALA A 24 -11.91 10.39 1.93
C ALA A 24 -11.52 11.65 1.13
N ASP A 25 -12.25 12.75 1.27
CA ASP A 25 -11.99 14.00 0.54
C ASP A 25 -10.62 14.59 0.90
N ALA A 26 -10.17 14.44 2.15
CA ALA A 26 -8.82 14.83 2.56
C ALA A 26 -7.71 14.04 1.84
N MET A 27 -8.05 12.93 1.18
CA MET A 27 -7.15 12.09 0.38
C MET A 27 -7.39 12.21 -1.14
N LEU A 28 -8.12 13.22 -1.61
CA LEU A 28 -8.43 13.45 -3.03
C LEU A 28 -7.19 13.36 -3.93
N LEU A 29 -6.08 14.02 -3.54
CA LEU A 29 -4.85 14.06 -4.32
C LEU A 29 -4.16 12.69 -4.47
N ARG A 30 -4.49 11.75 -3.59
CA ARG A 30 -3.99 10.37 -3.68
C ARG A 30 -4.76 9.63 -4.78
N GLY A 31 -6.09 9.61 -4.66
CA GLY A 31 -6.99 8.89 -5.55
C GLY A 31 -8.05 9.81 -6.15
N PRO A 32 -7.79 10.49 -7.27
CA PRO A 32 -8.71 11.43 -7.88
C PRO A 32 -9.87 10.79 -8.65
N ASP A 33 -9.73 9.54 -9.09
CA ASP A 33 -10.60 8.93 -10.11
C ASP A 33 -11.92 8.37 -9.56
N GLY A 34 -11.99 8.10 -8.26
CA GLY A 34 -13.18 7.54 -7.65
C GLY A 34 -13.19 7.57 -6.13
N THR A 35 -14.37 7.37 -5.56
CA THR A 35 -14.57 7.23 -4.13
C THR A 35 -15.57 6.10 -3.86
N GLY A 36 -15.47 5.48 -2.68
CA GLY A 36 -16.44 4.48 -2.25
C GLY A 36 -16.44 4.30 -0.74
N PHE A 37 -17.58 3.81 -0.24
CA PHE A 37 -17.87 3.76 1.19
C PHE A 37 -18.62 2.47 1.54
N HIS A 38 -18.39 1.99 2.76
CA HIS A 38 -19.19 0.93 3.37
C HIS A 38 -19.41 1.26 4.84
N VAL A 39 -20.65 1.24 5.29
CA VAL A 39 -21.02 1.48 6.70
C VAL A 39 -21.90 0.33 7.17
N ASP A 40 -21.50 -0.29 8.27
CA ASP A 40 -22.23 -1.34 8.95
C ASP A 40 -22.20 -1.07 10.46
N GLY A 41 -23.21 -0.35 10.94
CA GLY A 41 -23.32 0.09 12.33
C GLY A 41 -22.03 0.80 12.78
N PRO A 42 -21.29 0.27 13.77
CA PRO A 42 -20.10 0.92 14.30
C PRO A 42 -18.86 0.78 13.43
N PHE A 43 -18.93 0.11 12.28
CA PHE A 43 -17.82 -0.05 11.35
C PHE A 43 -18.04 0.77 10.09
N GLY A 44 -16.97 1.41 9.63
CA GLY A 44 -16.96 2.23 8.44
C GLY A 44 -15.67 2.06 7.67
N LEU A 45 -15.77 1.93 6.34
CA LEU A 45 -14.65 1.92 5.40
C LEU A 45 -14.86 3.01 4.35
N ALA A 46 -13.77 3.65 3.95
CA ALA A 46 -13.74 4.65 2.89
C ALA A 46 -12.50 4.42 2.00
N HIS A 47 -12.66 4.66 0.71
CA HIS A 47 -11.59 4.51 -0.27
C HIS A 47 -11.61 5.65 -1.29
N ARG A 48 -10.42 6.14 -1.65
CA ARG A 48 -10.15 7.04 -2.78
C ARG A 48 -9.30 6.32 -3.80
N ARG A 49 -9.77 6.27 -5.04
CA ARG A 49 -9.17 5.46 -6.11
C ARG A 49 -8.28 6.27 -7.04
N LEU A 50 -7.07 5.77 -7.28
CA LEU A 50 -6.33 6.04 -8.51
C LEU A 50 -6.39 4.75 -9.33
N SER A 51 -6.99 4.80 -10.51
CA SER A 51 -7.28 3.63 -11.32
C SER A 51 -6.05 3.24 -12.15
N ILE A 52 -5.34 2.19 -11.73
CA ILE A 52 -4.14 1.67 -12.41
C ILE A 52 -4.41 0.32 -13.08
N LEU A 53 -5.14 -0.57 -12.38
CA LEU A 53 -5.61 -1.86 -12.87
C LEU A 53 -7.14 -1.92 -12.78
N ASP A 54 -7.76 -2.58 -13.76
CA ASP A 54 -9.20 -2.75 -13.95
C ASP A 54 -9.97 -1.43 -13.84
N LEU A 55 -9.71 -0.51 -14.78
CA LEU A 55 -10.21 0.87 -14.73
C LEU A 55 -11.73 0.95 -14.52
N ALA A 56 -12.51 -0.01 -15.03
CA ALA A 56 -13.97 -0.02 -14.93
C ALA A 56 -14.52 -0.81 -13.72
N GLY A 57 -13.88 -1.91 -13.30
CA GLY A 57 -14.42 -2.84 -12.29
C GLY A 57 -13.82 -2.73 -10.89
N GLY A 58 -12.66 -2.10 -10.73
CA GLY A 58 -11.90 -2.08 -9.46
C GLY A 58 -12.37 -1.07 -8.40
N ALA A 59 -13.67 -0.75 -8.34
CA ALA A 59 -14.22 0.13 -7.31
C ALA A 59 -14.16 -0.55 -5.93
N GLN A 60 -13.78 0.21 -4.89
CA GLN A 60 -13.67 -0.30 -3.52
C GLN A 60 -14.50 0.57 -2.56
N PRO A 61 -15.03 0.03 -1.43
CA PRO A 61 -14.75 -1.29 -0.86
C PRO A 61 -15.21 -2.48 -1.72
N ILE A 62 -14.34 -3.49 -1.86
CA ILE A 62 -14.66 -4.74 -2.58
C ILE A 62 -15.22 -5.74 -1.58
N ALA A 63 -16.30 -6.43 -1.95
CA ALA A 63 -16.96 -7.44 -1.13
C ALA A 63 -16.73 -8.85 -1.68
N ASN A 64 -16.70 -9.85 -0.80
CA ASN A 64 -16.77 -11.26 -1.17
C ASN A 64 -18.16 -11.66 -1.75
N GLU A 65 -18.33 -12.93 -2.09
CA GLU A 65 -19.47 -13.47 -2.84
C GLU A 65 -20.81 -13.32 -2.10
N ASP A 66 -20.81 -13.37 -0.77
CA ASP A 66 -22.01 -13.25 0.06
C ASP A 66 -22.15 -11.87 0.72
N ASN A 67 -21.25 -10.93 0.43
CA ASN A 67 -21.20 -9.59 1.00
C ASN A 67 -21.10 -9.59 2.54
N THR A 68 -20.32 -10.53 3.11
CA THR A 68 -20.03 -10.58 4.54
C THR A 68 -18.62 -10.15 4.91
N VAL A 69 -17.73 -10.06 3.92
CA VAL A 69 -16.34 -9.60 4.06
C VAL A 69 -16.08 -8.49 3.05
N PHE A 70 -15.52 -7.38 3.51
CA PHE A 70 -15.24 -6.20 2.69
C PHE A 70 -13.77 -5.80 2.83
N THR A 71 -13.15 -5.32 1.76
CA THR A 71 -11.77 -4.80 1.82
C THR A 71 -11.63 -3.44 1.16
N VAL A 72 -10.68 -2.67 1.69
CA VAL A 72 -10.09 -1.50 1.03
C VAL A 72 -8.58 -1.66 0.99
N VAL A 73 -7.98 -1.38 -0.16
CA VAL A 73 -6.57 -1.61 -0.47
C VAL A 73 -6.00 -0.34 -1.10
N ASN A 74 -4.90 0.14 -0.54
CA ASN A 74 -4.00 1.07 -1.22
C ASN A 74 -2.70 0.31 -1.51
N GLY A 75 -2.55 -0.17 -2.74
CA GLY A 75 -1.44 -1.04 -3.10
C GLY A 75 -1.63 -1.77 -4.41
N GLU A 76 -0.69 -2.65 -4.69
CA GLU A 76 -0.66 -3.57 -5.82
C GLU A 76 -0.18 -4.94 -5.34
N PHE A 77 -0.85 -6.02 -5.74
CA PHE A 77 -0.41 -7.40 -5.52
C PHE A 77 0.23 -7.95 -6.80
N TYR A 78 1.55 -7.99 -6.86
CA TYR A 78 2.29 -8.39 -8.06
C TYR A 78 2.08 -9.86 -8.45
N ASN A 79 1.74 -10.73 -7.48
CA ASN A 79 1.43 -12.14 -7.72
C ASN A 79 -0.07 -12.44 -7.87
N TYR A 80 -0.91 -11.42 -8.12
CA TYR A 80 -2.36 -11.62 -8.24
C TYR A 80 -2.79 -12.57 -9.36
N PRO A 81 -2.12 -12.68 -10.53
CA PRO A 81 -2.57 -13.59 -11.58
C PRO A 81 -2.52 -15.06 -11.13
N GLU A 82 -1.49 -15.43 -10.38
CA GLU A 82 -1.32 -16.76 -9.81
C GLU A 82 -2.30 -17.00 -8.65
N LEU A 83 -2.46 -15.99 -7.78
CA LEU A 83 -3.39 -16.05 -6.65
C LEU A 83 -4.82 -16.24 -7.13
N ARG A 84 -5.26 -15.46 -8.13
CA ARG A 84 -6.59 -15.56 -8.73
C ARG A 84 -6.86 -16.97 -9.26
N LYS A 85 -5.98 -17.51 -10.11
CA LYS A 85 -6.11 -18.88 -10.64
C LYS A 85 -6.17 -19.93 -9.52
N SER A 86 -5.41 -19.73 -8.44
CA SER A 86 -5.44 -20.63 -7.29
C SER A 86 -6.78 -20.54 -6.53
N LEU A 87 -7.29 -19.34 -6.29
CA LEU A 87 -8.54 -19.09 -5.56
C LEU A 87 -9.77 -19.54 -6.37
N GLU A 88 -9.80 -19.30 -7.68
CA GLU A 88 -10.86 -19.78 -8.57
C GLU A 88 -10.94 -21.32 -8.55
N ARG A 89 -9.79 -22.01 -8.54
CA ARG A 89 -9.76 -23.48 -8.39
C ARG A 89 -10.27 -23.98 -7.04
N LYS A 90 -10.22 -23.13 -6.00
CA LYS A 90 -10.79 -23.40 -4.68
C LYS A 90 -12.29 -23.05 -4.58
N GLY A 91 -12.86 -22.48 -5.64
CA GLY A 91 -14.29 -22.19 -5.75
C GLY A 91 -14.66 -20.71 -5.53
N HIS A 92 -13.69 -19.83 -5.30
CA HIS A 92 -13.95 -18.39 -5.20
C HIS A 92 -14.38 -17.82 -6.55
N ARG A 93 -15.29 -16.84 -6.52
CA ARG A 93 -15.86 -16.17 -7.70
C ARG A 93 -15.57 -14.68 -7.65
N PHE A 94 -14.58 -14.30 -8.44
CA PHE A 94 -14.22 -12.90 -8.63
C PHE A 94 -15.30 -12.16 -9.43
N ARG A 95 -15.59 -10.93 -9.03
CA ARG A 95 -16.53 -9.99 -9.65
C ARG A 95 -15.81 -8.90 -10.44
N THR A 96 -14.52 -8.69 -10.17
CA THR A 96 -13.67 -7.68 -10.78
C THR A 96 -12.44 -8.33 -11.42
N ASN A 97 -11.64 -7.54 -12.13
CA ASN A 97 -10.29 -7.90 -12.57
C ASN A 97 -9.21 -7.21 -11.74
N SER A 98 -9.59 -6.49 -10.68
CA SER A 98 -8.64 -5.85 -9.78
C SER A 98 -7.92 -6.90 -8.93
N ASP A 99 -6.61 -6.74 -8.82
CA ASP A 99 -5.76 -7.45 -7.88
C ASP A 99 -6.27 -7.34 -6.43
N SER A 100 -6.82 -6.18 -6.05
CA SER A 100 -7.33 -5.89 -4.71
C SER A 100 -8.43 -6.86 -4.25
N GLU A 101 -9.19 -7.46 -5.17
CA GLU A 101 -10.21 -8.47 -4.84
C GLU A 101 -9.60 -9.75 -4.28
N CYS A 102 -8.34 -10.08 -4.59
CA CYS A 102 -7.67 -11.22 -3.98
C CYS A 102 -7.66 -11.12 -2.45
N ALA A 103 -7.66 -9.92 -1.86
CA ALA A 103 -7.61 -9.75 -0.40
C ALA A 103 -8.83 -10.33 0.33
N VAL A 104 -10.06 -10.17 -0.20
CA VAL A 104 -11.26 -10.73 0.46
C VAL A 104 -11.25 -12.26 0.42
N HIS A 105 -10.93 -12.85 -0.73
CA HIS A 105 -10.91 -14.31 -0.89
C HIS A 105 -9.74 -14.96 -0.16
N LEU A 106 -8.57 -14.31 -0.13
CA LEU A 106 -7.43 -14.77 0.67
C LEU A 106 -7.75 -14.75 2.17
N TYR A 107 -8.48 -13.74 2.65
CA TYR A 107 -8.92 -13.70 4.04
C TYR A 107 -9.93 -14.80 4.36
N GLU A 108 -10.83 -15.15 3.43
CA GLU A 108 -11.75 -16.29 3.61
C GLU A 108 -11.00 -17.62 3.73
N GLU A 109 -10.01 -17.83 2.87
CA GLU A 109 -9.26 -19.08 2.79
C GLU A 109 -8.25 -19.24 3.94
N TYR A 110 -7.54 -18.17 4.29
CA TYR A 110 -6.38 -18.23 5.20
C TYR A 110 -6.56 -17.44 6.50
N GLY A 111 -7.70 -16.76 6.69
CA GLY A 111 -7.93 -15.89 7.85
C GLY A 111 -6.82 -14.84 7.99
N THR A 112 -6.39 -14.54 9.20
CA THR A 112 -5.38 -13.49 9.46
C THR A 112 -3.95 -13.87 9.02
N ALA A 113 -3.72 -15.11 8.56
CA ALA A 113 -2.43 -15.54 8.01
C ALA A 113 -2.26 -15.19 6.52
N PHE A 114 -3.33 -14.72 5.86
CA PHE A 114 -3.33 -14.45 4.42
C PHE A 114 -2.21 -13.51 3.91
N PRO A 115 -1.72 -12.51 4.69
CA PRO A 115 -0.63 -11.63 4.22
C PRO A 115 0.66 -12.35 3.84
N GLU A 116 0.89 -13.56 4.35
CA GLU A 116 2.07 -14.38 4.02
C GLU A 116 2.08 -14.80 2.54
N HIS A 117 0.90 -14.85 1.90
CA HIS A 117 0.73 -15.24 0.51
C HIS A 117 0.85 -14.06 -0.47
N LEU A 118 0.88 -12.82 0.03
CA LEU A 118 0.94 -11.62 -0.81
C LEU A 118 2.39 -11.21 -1.12
N THR A 119 2.62 -10.85 -2.38
CA THR A 119 3.83 -10.18 -2.84
C THR A 119 3.42 -8.87 -3.49
N GLY A 120 3.93 -7.75 -2.98
CA GLY A 120 3.57 -6.43 -3.48
C GLY A 120 3.76 -5.33 -2.45
N MET A 121 3.36 -4.12 -2.84
CA MET A 121 3.34 -2.93 -1.98
C MET A 121 1.89 -2.63 -1.60
N PHE A 122 1.54 -2.62 -0.31
CA PHE A 122 0.15 -2.48 0.10
C PHE A 122 -0.03 -2.02 1.54
N ALA A 123 -1.07 -1.23 1.74
CA ALA A 123 -1.75 -1.05 3.00
C ALA A 123 -3.21 -1.42 2.76
N LEU A 124 -3.78 -2.28 3.59
CA LEU A 124 -5.16 -2.73 3.42
C LEU A 124 -5.89 -2.88 4.74
N ALA A 125 -7.22 -2.90 4.64
CA ALA A 125 -8.10 -3.28 5.73
C ALA A 125 -9.15 -4.27 5.21
N VAL A 126 -9.48 -5.26 6.03
CA VAL A 126 -10.57 -6.21 5.83
C VAL A 126 -11.56 -6.04 6.98
N TYR A 127 -12.81 -5.77 6.66
CA TYR A 127 -13.93 -5.84 7.59
C TYR A 127 -14.66 -7.17 7.43
N ASP A 128 -14.81 -7.91 8.53
CA ASP A 128 -15.57 -9.15 8.60
C ASP A 128 -16.83 -8.91 9.43
N ALA A 129 -17.98 -8.81 8.76
CA ALA A 129 -19.26 -8.51 9.39
C ALA A 129 -19.73 -9.63 10.33
N ARG A 130 -19.34 -10.89 10.03
CA ARG A 130 -19.70 -12.06 10.85
C ARG A 130 -18.97 -12.01 12.18
N LYS A 131 -17.69 -11.64 12.15
CA LYS A 131 -16.82 -11.55 13.34
C LYS A 131 -16.88 -10.18 14.02
N LYS A 132 -17.49 -9.17 13.38
CA LYS A 132 -17.47 -7.76 13.81
C LYS A 132 -16.04 -7.30 14.14
N SER A 133 -15.15 -7.50 13.17
CA SER A 133 -13.72 -7.19 13.33
C SER A 133 -13.14 -6.50 12.11
N LEU A 134 -12.17 -5.61 12.35
CA LEU A 134 -11.29 -5.05 11.33
C LEU A 134 -9.91 -5.71 11.43
N PHE A 135 -9.38 -6.12 10.29
CA PHE A 135 -8.04 -6.64 10.16
C PHE A 135 -7.24 -5.75 9.21
N LEU A 136 -6.19 -5.11 9.70
CA LEU A 136 -5.35 -4.18 8.98
C LEU A 136 -3.99 -4.81 8.71
N VAL A 137 -3.42 -4.52 7.55
CA VAL A 137 -2.12 -5.09 7.14
C VAL A 137 -1.32 -4.03 6.41
N ARG A 138 -0.01 -3.98 6.68
CA ARG A 138 0.95 -3.15 5.96
C ARG A 138 2.08 -4.01 5.43
N ASP A 139 2.47 -3.77 4.18
CA ASP A 139 3.46 -4.53 3.42
C ASP A 139 4.82 -4.66 4.12
N ARG A 140 5.64 -5.59 3.62
CA ARG A 140 6.89 -6.03 4.24
C ARG A 140 7.89 -4.88 4.47
N ALA A 141 7.97 -3.93 3.55
CA ALA A 141 8.87 -2.78 3.63
C ALA A 141 8.19 -1.50 4.14
N GLY A 142 6.86 -1.51 4.25
CA GLY A 142 6.06 -0.36 4.64
C GLY A 142 5.98 0.70 3.54
N GLU A 143 6.02 0.30 2.27
CA GLU A 143 5.95 1.20 1.13
C GLU A 143 4.67 2.04 1.14
N LYS A 144 3.53 1.43 1.46
CA LYS A 144 2.26 2.14 1.56
C LYS A 144 2.01 2.60 3.00
N PRO A 145 1.64 3.87 3.23
CA PRO A 145 1.41 4.39 4.58
C PRO A 145 0.10 3.86 5.17
N LEU A 146 0.13 3.58 6.48
CA LEU A 146 -1.06 3.26 7.27
C LEU A 146 -0.92 3.82 8.68
N PHE A 147 -1.69 4.86 8.96
CA PHE A 147 -1.76 5.55 10.24
C PHE A 147 -2.94 5.02 11.07
N LEU A 148 -2.74 4.96 12.38
CA LEU A 148 -3.68 4.41 13.36
C LEU A 148 -3.94 5.46 14.43
N LEU A 149 -5.22 5.79 14.65
CA LEU A 149 -5.70 6.60 15.76
C LEU A 149 -6.50 5.70 16.69
N ASN A 150 -6.19 5.75 17.99
CA ASN A 150 -6.89 4.95 18.99
C ASN A 150 -7.24 5.83 20.19
N THR A 151 -8.53 6.15 20.35
CA THR A 151 -9.05 6.92 21.49
C THR A 151 -9.87 6.02 22.41
N LYS A 152 -10.53 6.57 23.43
CA LYS A 152 -11.46 5.80 24.27
C LYS A 152 -12.76 5.49 23.51
N GLU A 153 -13.16 6.38 22.62
CA GLU A 153 -14.43 6.39 21.90
C GLU A 153 -14.37 5.59 20.60
N LEU A 154 -13.23 5.63 19.90
CA LEU A 154 -13.09 5.00 18.59
C LEU A 154 -11.68 4.50 18.31
N PHE A 155 -11.60 3.65 17.29
CA PHE A 155 -10.39 3.36 16.55
C PHE A 155 -10.58 3.84 15.12
N ALA A 156 -9.54 4.38 14.51
CA ALA A 156 -9.56 4.77 13.10
C ALA A 156 -8.21 4.51 12.44
N PHE A 157 -8.25 4.34 11.12
CA PHE A 157 -7.05 4.25 10.30
C PHE A 157 -7.17 5.11 9.05
N ALA A 158 -6.03 5.51 8.49
CA ALA A 158 -6.00 6.13 7.17
C ALA A 158 -4.61 6.05 6.51
N SER A 159 -4.57 6.23 5.19
CA SER A 159 -3.30 6.41 4.45
C SER A 159 -2.65 7.78 4.66
N ASP A 160 -3.39 8.75 5.19
CA ASP A 160 -2.94 10.14 5.35
C ASP A 160 -3.37 10.70 6.72
N LEU A 161 -2.50 11.49 7.35
CA LEU A 161 -2.81 12.14 8.63
C LEU A 161 -3.94 13.17 8.50
N ASN A 162 -4.06 13.85 7.36
CA ASN A 162 -5.11 14.83 7.12
C ASN A 162 -6.50 14.20 7.08
N ALA A 163 -6.61 12.92 6.69
CA ALA A 163 -7.86 12.17 6.78
C ALA A 163 -8.26 11.98 8.24
N LEU A 164 -7.34 11.49 9.09
CA LEU A 164 -7.63 11.29 10.52
C LEU A 164 -8.04 12.60 11.21
N LYS A 165 -7.47 13.74 10.80
CA LYS A 165 -7.83 15.09 11.29
C LYS A 165 -9.27 15.52 11.03
N ARG A 166 -10.01 14.80 10.17
CA ARG A 166 -11.43 15.05 9.92
C ARG A 166 -12.35 14.43 10.96
N ILE A 167 -11.82 13.56 11.82
CA ILE A 167 -12.59 12.94 12.90
C ILE A 167 -12.84 13.99 14.01
N PRO A 168 -14.11 14.28 14.34
CA PRO A 168 -14.43 15.26 15.38
C PRO A 168 -14.07 14.76 16.78
N GLY A 169 -13.79 15.68 17.69
CA GLY A 169 -13.56 15.37 19.11
C GLY A 169 -12.19 14.75 19.45
N VAL A 170 -11.28 14.66 18.48
CA VAL A 170 -9.92 14.17 18.70
C VAL A 170 -9.00 15.33 19.11
N ASP A 171 -8.24 15.14 20.19
CA ASP A 171 -7.19 16.08 20.60
C ASP A 171 -5.89 15.85 19.80
N TRP A 172 -5.50 16.88 19.03
CA TRP A 172 -4.39 16.87 18.08
C TRP A 172 -3.11 17.47 18.67
N GLN A 173 -2.64 16.91 19.78
CA GLN A 173 -1.40 17.36 20.42
C GLN A 173 -0.16 16.91 19.65
N LEU A 174 0.79 17.83 19.50
CA LEU A 174 2.09 17.52 18.92
C LEU A 174 2.89 16.57 19.82
N ASN A 175 3.56 15.62 19.19
CA ASN A 175 4.59 14.80 19.80
C ASN A 175 5.95 15.48 19.57
N TYR A 176 6.44 16.20 20.58
CA TYR A 176 7.70 16.94 20.50
C TYR A 176 8.92 16.03 20.34
N ASP A 177 8.88 14.80 20.85
CA ASP A 177 9.97 13.84 20.66
C ASP A 177 10.05 13.43 19.18
N ALA A 178 8.91 13.12 18.56
CA ALA A 178 8.86 12.82 17.14
C ALA A 178 9.21 14.04 16.26
N LEU A 179 8.88 15.26 16.70
CA LEU A 179 9.29 16.47 16.01
C LEU A 179 10.82 16.67 16.09
N ALA A 180 11.41 16.42 17.25
CA ALA A 180 12.86 16.46 17.42
C ALA A 180 13.56 15.42 16.52
N ASP A 181 13.05 14.19 16.48
CA ASP A 181 13.53 13.15 15.57
C ASP A 181 13.46 13.60 14.11
N TYR A 182 12.35 14.20 13.69
CA TYR A 182 12.21 14.71 12.32
C TYR A 182 13.23 15.80 12.00
N LEU A 183 13.45 16.76 12.90
CA LEU A 183 14.43 17.83 12.70
C LEU A 183 15.87 17.31 12.69
N MET A 184 16.15 16.21 13.40
CA MET A 184 17.48 15.60 13.46
C MET A 184 17.76 14.66 12.28
N PHE A 185 16.78 13.85 11.88
CA PHE A 185 16.96 12.76 10.91
C PHE A 185 16.26 12.99 9.57
N MET A 186 15.46 14.05 9.43
CA MET A 186 14.56 14.32 8.29
C MET A 186 13.43 13.29 8.10
N TYR A 187 13.22 12.41 9.09
CA TYR A 187 12.09 11.48 9.16
C TYR A 187 11.80 11.11 10.62
N THR A 188 10.58 10.62 10.90
CA THR A 188 10.22 10.08 12.22
C THR A 188 10.48 8.57 12.25
N PRO A 189 11.35 8.03 13.13
CA PRO A 189 11.62 6.61 13.21
C PRO A 189 10.46 5.82 13.85
N GLY A 190 10.41 4.52 13.55
CA GLY A 190 9.45 3.59 14.15
C GLY A 190 7.98 3.96 13.97
N ARG A 191 7.19 3.82 15.04
CA ARG A 191 5.73 3.96 15.04
C ARG A 191 5.26 5.40 15.21
N ALA A 192 6.11 6.28 15.74
CA ALA A 192 5.70 7.62 16.14
C ALA A 192 5.24 8.44 14.93
N THR A 193 4.38 9.42 15.18
CA THR A 193 4.05 10.47 14.21
C THR A 193 4.17 11.83 14.89
N VAL A 194 3.99 12.90 14.13
CA VAL A 194 3.95 14.26 14.67
C VAL A 194 2.82 14.49 15.69
N TYR A 195 1.83 13.59 15.79
CA TYR A 195 0.74 13.67 16.77
C TYR A 195 0.83 12.54 17.81
N ARG A 196 0.59 12.87 19.09
CA ARG A 196 0.72 11.91 20.21
C ARG A 196 -0.22 10.71 20.11
N ASN A 197 -1.45 10.93 19.67
CA ASN A 197 -2.49 9.92 19.61
C ASN A 197 -2.49 9.10 18.31
N VAL A 198 -1.56 9.39 17.39
CA VAL A 198 -1.48 8.73 16.10
C VAL A 198 -0.15 7.99 15.97
N THR A 199 -0.26 6.71 15.59
CA THR A 199 0.90 5.86 15.30
C THR A 199 0.84 5.36 13.85
N ARG A 200 1.92 4.76 13.37
CA ARG A 200 1.96 4.02 12.11
C ARG A 200 1.93 2.52 12.40
N LEU A 201 1.18 1.75 11.60
CA LEU A 201 1.37 0.29 11.57
C LEU A 201 2.77 0.02 11.02
N GLU A 202 3.54 -0.84 11.68
CA GLU A 202 4.92 -1.12 11.28
C GLU A 202 4.96 -1.99 10.01
N PRO A 203 6.05 -1.93 9.23
CA PRO A 203 6.27 -2.83 8.10
C PRO A 203 6.16 -4.31 8.49
N GLY A 204 5.54 -5.13 7.63
CA GLY A 204 5.41 -6.58 7.84
C GLY A 204 4.52 -6.97 9.02
N LYS A 205 3.69 -6.04 9.51
CA LYS A 205 2.77 -6.27 10.62
C LYS A 205 1.32 -6.15 10.21
N SER A 206 0.47 -6.81 10.99
CA SER A 206 -0.97 -6.72 10.94
C SER A 206 -1.56 -6.37 12.30
N LEU A 207 -2.81 -5.89 12.28
CA LEU A 207 -3.58 -5.52 13.46
C LEU A 207 -5.00 -6.05 13.32
N LEU A 208 -5.43 -6.92 14.22
CA LEU A 208 -6.82 -7.31 14.39
C LEU A 208 -7.46 -6.48 15.50
N ILE A 209 -8.63 -5.88 15.24
CA ILE A 209 -9.40 -5.14 16.23
C ILE A 209 -10.89 -5.53 16.21
N SER A 210 -11.47 -5.70 17.39
CA SER A 210 -12.90 -5.95 17.63
C SER A 210 -13.32 -5.36 18.99
N ALA A 211 -14.55 -5.61 19.46
CA ALA A 211 -14.96 -5.27 20.83
C ALA A 211 -14.01 -5.82 21.89
N ASN A 212 -13.55 -7.05 21.68
CA ASN A 212 -12.97 -7.87 22.73
C ASN A 212 -11.45 -8.01 22.61
N ALA A 213 -10.88 -7.62 21.46
CA ALA A 213 -9.48 -7.85 21.17
C ALA A 213 -8.86 -6.71 20.37
N THR A 214 -7.60 -6.43 20.67
CA THR A 214 -6.69 -5.66 19.82
C THR A 214 -5.37 -6.42 19.81
N ALA A 215 -5.00 -6.97 18.67
CA ALA A 215 -3.85 -7.86 18.55
C ALA A 215 -2.97 -7.46 17.38
N PHE A 216 -1.70 -7.15 17.67
CA PHE A 216 -0.67 -6.95 16.66
C PHE A 216 0.04 -8.27 16.38
N GLN A 217 0.31 -8.56 15.11
CA GLN A 217 1.09 -9.72 14.70
C GLN A 217 2.12 -9.30 13.65
N SER A 218 3.32 -9.89 13.71
CA SER A 218 4.27 -9.82 12.58
C SER A 218 4.01 -11.03 11.71
N TYR A 219 3.66 -10.79 10.44
CA TYR A 219 3.54 -11.86 9.44
C TYR A 219 4.82 -11.98 8.61
N TRP A 220 5.70 -10.98 8.67
CA TRP A 220 7.00 -11.00 8.05
C TRP A 220 8.03 -10.28 8.93
N THR A 221 9.27 -10.74 8.89
CA THR A 221 10.43 -10.08 9.49
C THR A 221 11.67 -10.44 8.69
N LEU A 222 12.48 -9.43 8.35
CA LEU A 222 13.79 -9.68 7.77
C LEU A 222 14.69 -10.34 8.82
N ASN A 223 15.22 -11.53 8.52
CA ASN A 223 16.26 -12.13 9.34
C ASN A 223 17.64 -11.68 8.83
N PRO A 224 18.31 -10.70 9.50
CA PRO A 224 19.58 -10.16 9.05
C PRO A 224 20.73 -11.16 9.16
N GLU A 225 20.54 -12.30 9.82
CA GLU A 225 21.52 -13.40 9.90
C GLU A 225 21.41 -14.39 8.75
N THR A 226 20.44 -14.22 7.85
CA THR A 226 20.32 -15.07 6.66
C THR A 226 21.54 -14.85 5.76
N ARG A 227 22.30 -15.92 5.53
CA ARG A 227 23.47 -15.92 4.63
C ARG A 227 23.26 -17.01 3.57
N ALA A 228 23.64 -16.70 2.34
CA ALA A 228 23.73 -17.67 1.27
C ALA A 228 25.21 -17.95 0.98
N GLU A 229 25.62 -19.21 1.06
CA GLU A 229 26.98 -19.63 0.71
C GLU A 229 27.07 -19.83 -0.81
N VAL A 230 27.31 -18.76 -1.54
CA VAL A 230 27.46 -18.78 -3.01
C VAL A 230 28.64 -17.93 -3.45
N GLY A 231 29.32 -18.36 -4.53
CA GLY A 231 30.40 -17.57 -5.13
C GLY A 231 29.89 -16.28 -5.77
N PHE A 232 30.76 -15.27 -5.89
CA PHE A 232 30.41 -13.94 -6.39
C PHE A 232 29.70 -13.97 -7.75
N GLY A 233 30.17 -14.75 -8.71
CA GLY A 233 29.56 -14.84 -10.04
C GLY A 233 28.11 -15.30 -10.00
N THR A 234 27.83 -16.36 -9.22
CA THR A 234 26.47 -16.87 -9.00
C THR A 234 25.61 -15.86 -8.24
N ALA A 235 26.16 -15.19 -7.22
CA ALA A 235 25.45 -14.16 -6.49
C ALA A 235 25.04 -12.99 -7.41
N ALA A 236 25.97 -12.49 -8.23
CA ALA A 236 25.73 -11.40 -9.18
C ALA A 236 24.66 -11.78 -10.22
N GLN A 237 24.69 -13.02 -10.73
CA GLN A 237 23.65 -13.51 -11.64
C GLN A 237 22.28 -13.55 -10.95
N ARG A 238 22.19 -14.14 -9.75
CA ARG A 238 20.93 -14.22 -9.00
C ARG A 238 20.35 -12.84 -8.68
N VAL A 239 21.18 -11.88 -8.27
CA VAL A 239 20.73 -10.50 -8.02
C VAL A 239 20.17 -9.88 -9.30
N ARG A 240 20.85 -10.05 -10.44
CA ARG A 240 20.36 -9.55 -11.73
C ARG A 240 19.01 -10.16 -12.10
N GLU A 241 18.84 -11.47 -11.94
CA GLU A 241 17.58 -12.16 -12.21
C GLU A 241 16.46 -11.67 -11.29
N MET A 242 16.70 -11.59 -9.98
CA MET A 242 15.72 -11.12 -8.99
C MET A 242 15.30 -9.67 -9.23
N VAL A 243 16.24 -8.77 -9.52
CA VAL A 243 15.92 -7.36 -9.83
C VAL A 243 15.12 -7.26 -11.12
N THR A 244 15.51 -8.00 -12.16
CA THR A 244 14.79 -7.99 -13.45
C THR A 244 13.36 -8.50 -13.27
N GLU A 245 13.17 -9.57 -12.51
CA GLU A 245 11.85 -10.13 -12.23
C GLU A 245 11.00 -9.20 -11.36
N SER A 246 11.58 -8.59 -10.32
CA SER A 246 10.88 -7.62 -9.47
C SER A 246 10.42 -6.39 -10.26
N VAL A 247 11.21 -5.92 -11.23
CA VAL A 247 10.80 -4.82 -12.11
C VAL A 247 9.69 -5.29 -13.03
N ARG A 248 9.84 -6.44 -13.69
CA ARG A 248 8.81 -7.02 -14.57
C ARG A 248 7.46 -7.17 -13.87
N SER A 249 7.45 -7.70 -12.65
CA SER A 249 6.21 -7.90 -11.89
C SER A 249 5.54 -6.58 -11.47
N SER A 250 6.32 -5.49 -11.39
CA SER A 250 5.83 -4.14 -11.06
C SER A 250 5.36 -3.35 -12.29
N LEU A 251 5.43 -3.92 -13.49
CA LEU A 251 4.99 -3.29 -14.74
C LEU A 251 3.58 -3.73 -15.19
N LEU A 252 2.85 -4.43 -14.34
CA LEU A 252 1.46 -4.81 -14.59
C LEU A 252 0.54 -3.59 -14.39
N ALA A 253 0.08 -2.96 -15.47
CA ALA A 253 -0.84 -1.83 -15.43
C ALA A 253 -1.72 -1.74 -16.70
N ASP A 254 -2.94 -1.20 -16.56
CA ASP A 254 -3.84 -0.88 -17.68
C ASP A 254 -3.66 0.57 -18.17
N VAL A 255 -2.66 1.28 -17.65
CA VAL A 255 -2.34 2.68 -17.96
C VAL A 255 -0.88 2.82 -18.40
N PRO A 256 -0.52 3.87 -19.17
CA PRO A 256 0.86 4.09 -19.57
C PRO A 256 1.81 4.21 -18.37
N LEU A 257 2.95 3.52 -18.47
CA LEU A 257 3.99 3.50 -17.44
C LEU A 257 5.13 4.43 -17.79
N GLY A 258 5.80 4.91 -16.73
CA GLY A 258 7.01 5.72 -16.84
C GLY A 258 8.01 5.34 -15.75
N VAL A 259 9.27 5.71 -15.96
CA VAL A 259 10.34 5.47 -14.99
C VAL A 259 10.98 6.80 -14.62
N PHE A 260 11.17 7.03 -13.32
CA PHE A 260 12.04 8.09 -12.86
C PHE A 260 13.49 7.69 -13.11
N LEU A 261 14.18 8.45 -13.97
CA LEU A 261 15.57 8.22 -14.33
C LEU A 261 16.41 9.37 -13.80
N SER A 262 17.36 9.04 -12.93
CA SER A 262 18.37 9.99 -12.46
C SER A 262 19.73 9.67 -13.11
N GLY A 263 20.78 10.39 -12.72
CA GLY A 263 22.14 10.06 -13.14
C GLY A 263 22.71 8.83 -12.40
N GLY A 264 22.03 8.40 -11.34
CA GLY A 264 22.46 7.34 -10.45
C GLY A 264 22.36 5.92 -11.01
N LEU A 265 23.08 5.01 -10.36
CA LEU A 265 23.13 3.59 -10.74
C LEU A 265 21.77 2.90 -10.59
N ASP A 266 21.06 3.16 -9.48
CA ASP A 266 19.86 2.41 -9.11
C ASP A 266 18.71 2.66 -10.10
N SER A 267 18.37 3.93 -10.34
CA SER A 267 17.33 4.32 -11.30
C SER A 267 17.66 3.84 -12.72
N THR A 268 18.95 3.81 -13.08
CA THR A 268 19.42 3.28 -14.37
C THR A 268 19.24 1.77 -14.46
N ILE A 269 19.51 1.00 -13.39
CA ILE A 269 19.25 -0.44 -13.34
C ILE A 269 17.76 -0.73 -13.50
N ILE A 270 16.89 0.02 -12.80
CA ILE A 270 15.44 -0.12 -12.93
C ILE A 270 14.97 0.20 -14.36
N ALA A 271 15.43 1.31 -14.95
CA ALA A 271 15.11 1.67 -16.32
C ALA A 271 15.60 0.62 -17.33
N ALA A 272 16.80 0.07 -17.13
CA ALA A 272 17.37 -0.98 -17.98
C ALA A 272 16.57 -2.29 -17.88
N ALA A 273 16.14 -2.68 -16.68
CA ALA A 273 15.28 -3.83 -16.50
C ALA A 273 13.90 -3.62 -17.14
N ALA A 274 13.30 -2.44 -16.94
CA ALA A 274 12.00 -2.10 -17.51
C ALA A 274 12.03 -2.05 -19.04
N SER A 275 13.12 -1.56 -19.64
CA SER A 275 13.29 -1.52 -21.10
C SER A 275 13.33 -2.90 -21.78
N GLN A 276 13.56 -3.98 -21.02
CA GLN A 276 13.57 -5.35 -21.55
C GLN A 276 12.18 -5.97 -21.62
N VAL A 277 11.16 -5.32 -21.05
CA VAL A 277 9.77 -5.81 -21.13
C VAL A 277 9.16 -5.30 -22.42
N GLU A 278 8.63 -6.22 -23.23
CA GLU A 278 7.92 -5.87 -24.47
C GLU A 278 6.72 -4.97 -24.14
N SER A 279 6.68 -3.80 -24.77
CA SER A 279 5.62 -2.81 -24.62
C SER A 279 5.28 -2.22 -26.00
N PRO A 280 4.00 -1.96 -26.29
CA PRO A 280 3.60 -1.30 -27.54
C PRO A 280 4.12 0.15 -27.64
N GLU A 281 4.43 0.79 -26.51
CA GLU A 281 5.00 2.13 -26.47
C GLU A 281 6.43 2.14 -25.90
N PRO A 282 7.32 3.03 -26.39
CA PRO A 282 8.63 3.24 -25.79
C PRO A 282 8.51 3.67 -24.33
N LEU A 283 9.41 3.14 -23.49
CA LEU A 283 9.49 3.52 -22.08
C LEU A 283 9.77 5.02 -21.94
N ARG A 284 8.89 5.73 -21.23
CA ARG A 284 9.05 7.16 -20.96
C ARG A 284 9.86 7.35 -19.69
N CYS A 285 11.01 8.01 -19.79
CA CYS A 285 11.85 8.36 -18.66
C CYS A 285 11.63 9.83 -18.27
N PHE A 286 11.54 10.09 -16.97
CA PHE A 286 11.34 11.43 -16.41
C PHE A 286 12.47 11.76 -15.43
N SER A 287 13.00 12.97 -15.54
CA SER A 287 14.11 13.49 -14.72
C SER A 287 13.79 14.91 -14.28
N ILE A 288 14.31 15.32 -13.13
CA ILE A 288 14.26 16.71 -12.64
C ILE A 288 15.67 17.27 -12.71
N GLY A 289 15.81 18.47 -13.26
CA GLY A 289 17.06 19.22 -13.26
C GLY A 289 17.03 20.37 -12.25
N PHE A 290 18.21 20.76 -11.78
CA PHE A 290 18.38 21.86 -10.83
C PHE A 290 19.29 22.94 -11.39
N ASN A 291 19.11 24.18 -10.94
CA ASN A 291 19.99 25.28 -11.34
C ASN A 291 21.37 25.19 -10.69
N ASP A 292 21.49 24.52 -9.55
CA ASP A 292 22.77 24.27 -8.88
C ASP A 292 23.41 23.01 -9.49
N PRO A 293 24.56 23.15 -10.19
CA PRO A 293 25.22 22.01 -10.83
C PRO A 293 25.65 20.90 -9.86
N ALA A 294 25.81 21.20 -8.57
CA ALA A 294 26.17 20.20 -7.56
C ALA A 294 25.05 19.18 -7.31
N TYR A 295 23.81 19.53 -7.65
CA TYR A 295 22.62 18.69 -7.47
C TYR A 295 21.95 18.31 -8.80
N ASP A 296 22.46 18.78 -9.93
CA ASP A 296 21.88 18.53 -11.25
C ASP A 296 22.45 17.27 -11.91
N GLU A 297 21.64 16.21 -11.96
CA GLU A 297 21.98 14.95 -12.62
C GLU A 297 21.42 14.83 -14.05
N SER A 298 20.76 15.87 -14.56
CA SER A 298 19.99 15.84 -15.82
C SER A 298 20.81 15.34 -17.02
N ARG A 299 22.04 15.84 -17.19
CA ARG A 299 22.94 15.42 -18.29
C ARG A 299 23.30 13.93 -18.24
N GLN A 300 23.49 13.38 -17.03
CA GLN A 300 23.81 11.96 -16.91
C GLN A 300 22.57 11.10 -17.15
N ALA A 301 21.40 11.53 -16.67
CA ALA A 301 20.13 10.86 -16.96
C ALA A 301 19.84 10.82 -18.47
N GLU A 302 20.09 11.91 -19.20
CA GLU A 302 19.95 11.97 -20.67
C GLU A 302 20.86 10.96 -21.37
N ARG A 303 22.15 10.91 -21.00
CA ARG A 303 23.10 9.91 -21.53
C ARG A 303 22.66 8.48 -21.27
N ASN A 304 22.15 8.21 -20.06
CA ASN A 304 21.63 6.89 -19.70
C ASN A 304 20.41 6.53 -20.56
N ALA A 305 19.48 7.47 -20.77
CA ALA A 305 18.31 7.27 -21.63
C ALA A 305 18.70 6.98 -23.10
N GLU A 306 19.66 7.74 -23.65
CA GLU A 306 20.18 7.51 -25.00
C GLU A 306 20.81 6.12 -25.17
N TYR A 307 21.52 5.65 -24.14
CA TYR A 307 22.12 4.33 -24.14
C TYR A 307 21.05 3.22 -24.15
N LEU A 308 19.99 3.38 -23.33
CA LEU A 308 18.90 2.41 -23.26
C LEU A 308 18.08 2.34 -24.55
N ARG A 309 17.91 3.47 -25.27
CA ARG A 309 17.21 3.49 -26.57
C ARG A 309 17.92 2.73 -27.69
N LYS A 310 19.23 2.53 -27.59
CA LYS A 310 20.05 1.88 -28.63
C LYS A 310 20.11 0.34 -28.49
N ARG A 311 19.54 -0.20 -27.41
CA ARG A 311 19.48 -1.64 -27.12
C ARG A 311 18.08 -2.15 -27.35
#